data_AF-A0A947WCK3-F1
#
_entry.id   AF-A0A947WCK3-F1
#
_cell.length_a   1.000
_cell.length_b   1.000
_cell.length_c   1.000
_cell.angle_alpha   90.00
_cell.angle_beta   90.00
_cell.angle_gamma   90.00
#
_symmetry.space_group_name_H-M   'P 1'
#
loop_
_entity.id
_entity.type
_entity.pdbx_description
1 polymer ?
#
loop_
_entity_poly.entity_id
_entity_poly.type
_entity_poly.pdbx_seq_one_letter_code
_entity_poly.pdbx_strand_id
1 'polypeptide(L)'
;MCFQTPIAPEISTSTSEILDFASFGLSDLELQRTSSRLRDGLQISGDQFPNSRRLGNCYYYPDRSRPDYLNFIHPSKRRFMALGGWTHGDSFVVPFWQSPSMIGQIILDDPNDGKIPSHARRQRLEEVANIAAVALRDACDLEALNEEHGLLRFFADYAMTGLLVVQDQNIRYANDQMVQILGYDKTDLSRMNPWWNFVHPDDRPLLWTPDPTPMESKTRIRAIRKDGRVLWLVSCVHSVLYGDTHASAYQFYDVTDRIKAEELLKEKALRDPLTGFRNRGYFDDAIQIELQRSKRYRREFTLAMADLANFKQVNDQLGHQEGDRILAGIAGVVREGLRDSDWIVRYGGDEFLLVLPETGSSLDGLISRLTQSVDAWCEDHCSQIAVGIDFGWATWTAAAQQTIPDLIRTADAMLYERKAQHKENQNRSVSASADSGGSETR
;
A
#
# COMPACT_ATOMS: atom_id res chain seq x y z
N MET A 1 54.26 6.08 27.82
CA MET A 1 53.61 5.09 28.70
C MET A 1 54.00 3.71 28.17
N CYS A 2 54.63 2.86 28.99
CA CYS A 2 54.73 1.44 28.65
C CYS A 2 53.40 0.80 29.00
N PHE A 3 52.67 0.30 28.00
CA PHE A 3 51.51 -0.54 28.26
C PHE A 3 52.00 -1.83 28.91
N GLN A 4 51.85 -1.95 30.23
CA GLN A 4 52.31 -3.12 31.01
C GLN A 4 51.34 -4.32 30.91
N THR A 5 50.17 -4.13 30.29
CA THR A 5 49.15 -5.16 30.10
C THR A 5 48.79 -5.28 28.61
N PRO A 6 48.72 -6.49 28.06
CA PRO A 6 48.17 -6.72 26.72
C PRO A 6 46.73 -6.19 26.66
N ILE A 7 46.35 -5.57 25.55
CA ILE A 7 44.95 -5.23 25.31
C ILE A 7 44.18 -6.55 25.21
N ALA A 8 43.29 -6.81 26.17
CA ALA A 8 42.46 -8.01 26.15
C ALA A 8 41.40 -7.86 25.06
N PRO A 9 41.15 -8.91 24.24
CA PRO A 9 40.21 -8.83 23.10
C PRO A 9 38.77 -8.52 23.50
N GLU A 10 38.40 -8.65 24.78
CA GLU A 10 36.99 -8.67 25.18
C GLU A 10 36.41 -7.35 25.70
N ILE A 11 37.15 -6.24 25.85
CA ILE A 11 36.56 -5.00 26.42
C ILE A 11 37.15 -3.69 25.87
N SER A 12 37.25 -3.53 24.56
CA SER A 12 37.50 -2.20 23.96
C SER A 12 36.47 -1.92 22.87
N THR A 13 35.35 -1.30 23.25
CA THR A 13 34.36 -0.72 22.31
C THR A 13 34.82 0.61 21.71
N SER A 14 36.02 1.10 22.07
CA SER A 14 36.59 2.33 21.55
C SER A 14 37.56 2.00 20.41
N THR A 15 37.11 2.19 19.16
CA THR A 15 37.99 2.24 17.98
C THR A 15 39.16 3.19 18.17
N SER A 16 39.02 4.23 19.01
CA SER A 16 40.09 5.18 19.35
C SER A 16 41.24 4.53 20.10
N GLU A 17 41.01 3.66 21.09
CA GLU A 17 42.10 3.08 21.91
C GLU A 17 42.95 2.08 21.12
N ILE A 18 42.31 1.30 20.24
CA ILE A 18 43.00 0.38 19.33
C ILE A 18 43.85 1.16 18.32
N LEU A 19 43.30 2.25 17.77
CA LEU A 19 44.02 3.14 16.86
C LEU A 19 45.17 3.86 17.57
N ASP A 20 44.98 4.33 18.80
CA ASP A 20 46.00 5.00 19.61
C ASP A 20 47.14 4.04 19.97
N PHE A 21 46.84 2.77 20.26
CA PHE A 21 47.84 1.75 20.47
C PHE A 21 48.59 1.39 19.18
N ALA A 22 47.87 1.19 18.07
CA ALA A 22 48.46 0.83 16.78
C ALA A 22 49.29 1.97 16.15
N SER A 23 48.98 3.22 16.48
CA SER A 23 49.70 4.42 16.01
C SER A 23 50.85 4.86 16.93
N PHE A 24 51.00 4.22 18.08
CA PHE A 24 51.97 4.61 19.09
C PHE A 24 53.41 4.55 18.56
N GLY A 25 54.12 5.69 18.57
CA GLY A 25 55.51 5.80 18.15
C GLY A 25 55.74 6.15 16.67
N LEU A 26 54.66 6.20 15.88
CA LEU A 26 54.66 6.76 14.52
C LEU A 26 54.51 8.29 14.58
N SER A 27 55.19 9.00 13.67
CA SER A 27 54.93 10.43 13.45
C SER A 27 53.72 10.65 12.54
N ASP A 28 53.16 11.86 12.53
CA ASP A 28 51.97 12.19 11.72
C ASP A 28 52.16 11.89 10.23
N LEU A 29 53.37 12.12 9.69
CA LEU A 29 53.71 11.81 8.30
C LEU A 29 53.73 10.30 8.03
N GLU A 30 54.14 9.50 9.02
CA GLU A 30 54.23 8.04 8.96
C GLU A 30 52.83 7.41 9.05
N LEU A 31 51.96 7.97 9.90
CA LEU A 31 50.54 7.61 9.98
C LEU A 31 49.83 7.91 8.67
N GLN A 32 49.97 9.12 8.13
CA GLN A 32 49.33 9.50 6.87
C GLN A 32 49.74 8.59 5.70
N ARG A 33 51.03 8.23 5.59
CA ARG A 33 51.52 7.30 4.56
C ARG A 33 50.92 5.90 4.72
N THR A 34 50.89 5.39 5.95
CA THR A 34 50.32 4.08 6.26
C THR A 34 48.81 4.04 6.00
N SER A 35 48.06 5.04 6.45
CA SER A 35 46.60 5.16 6.25
C SER A 35 46.19 5.41 4.80
N SER A 36 47.01 6.11 3.99
CA SER A 36 46.76 6.25 2.55
C SER A 36 46.84 4.90 1.85
N ARG A 37 47.86 4.09 2.16
CA ARG A 37 48.05 2.77 1.53
C ARG A 37 47.00 1.74 1.96
N LEU A 38 46.53 1.79 3.21
CA LEU A 38 45.43 0.94 3.67
C LEU A 38 44.11 1.24 2.94
N ARG A 39 43.85 2.51 2.60
CA ARG A 39 42.65 2.91 1.81
C ARG A 39 42.69 2.43 0.37
N ASP A 40 43.87 2.38 -0.24
CA ASP A 40 44.04 1.95 -1.63
C ASP A 40 43.96 0.42 -1.82
N GLY A 41 43.98 -0.35 -0.73
CA GLY A 41 43.95 -1.81 -0.72
C GLY A 41 45.31 -2.44 -1.04
N LEU A 42 45.78 -3.34 -0.18
CA LEU A 42 47.04 -4.06 -0.38
C LEU A 42 46.78 -5.44 -1.02
N GLN A 43 46.75 -5.53 -2.34
CA GLN A 43 46.71 -6.82 -3.03
C GLN A 43 48.13 -7.26 -3.41
N ILE A 44 48.71 -8.17 -2.63
CA ILE A 44 50.02 -8.77 -2.93
C ILE A 44 49.80 -10.21 -3.41
N SER A 45 50.13 -10.48 -4.68
CA SER A 45 50.16 -11.85 -5.19
C SER A 45 51.36 -12.60 -4.61
N GLY A 46 51.17 -13.89 -4.27
CA GLY A 46 52.23 -14.68 -3.66
C GLY A 46 53.48 -14.87 -4.52
N ASP A 47 53.35 -14.70 -5.83
CA ASP A 47 54.44 -14.78 -6.80
C ASP A 47 55.43 -13.60 -6.71
N GLN A 48 55.06 -12.53 -5.99
CA GLN A 48 55.89 -11.33 -5.82
C GLN A 48 57.00 -11.51 -4.77
N PHE A 49 57.03 -12.64 -4.05
CA PHE A 49 58.03 -12.92 -3.03
C PHE A 49 59.11 -13.87 -3.55
N PRO A 50 60.36 -13.41 -3.74
CA PRO A 50 61.42 -14.24 -4.31
C PRO A 50 61.82 -15.38 -3.36
N ASN A 51 61.87 -16.61 -3.90
CA ASN A 51 62.28 -17.82 -3.17
C ASN A 51 63.67 -17.69 -2.50
N SER A 52 64.54 -16.83 -3.03
CA SER A 52 65.89 -16.57 -2.49
C SER A 52 65.90 -15.85 -1.13
N ARG A 53 64.76 -15.27 -0.71
CA ARG A 53 64.59 -14.56 0.59
C ARG A 53 63.71 -15.32 1.57
N ARG A 54 63.26 -16.52 1.20
CA ARG A 54 62.30 -17.33 1.97
C ARG A 54 63.02 -18.08 3.10
N LEU A 55 62.46 -17.97 4.30
CA LEU A 55 62.90 -18.67 5.51
C LEU A 55 61.68 -19.40 6.11
N GLY A 56 61.41 -20.63 5.67
CA GLY A 56 60.16 -21.32 6.01
C GLY A 56 58.99 -20.72 5.23
N ASN A 57 57.92 -20.29 5.91
CA ASN A 57 56.83 -19.52 5.29
C ASN A 57 56.95 -18.01 5.50
N CYS A 58 58.06 -17.55 6.07
CA CYS A 58 58.38 -16.14 6.26
C CYS A 58 59.43 -15.66 5.26
N TYR A 59 59.62 -14.34 5.20
CA TYR A 59 60.61 -13.69 4.35
C TYR A 59 61.52 -12.77 5.17
N TYR A 60 62.81 -12.78 4.84
CA TYR A 60 63.81 -11.93 5.47
C TYR A 60 64.50 -11.05 4.44
N TYR A 61 64.47 -9.74 4.67
CA TYR A 61 65.08 -8.74 3.82
C TYR A 61 66.16 -7.97 4.58
N PRO A 62 67.45 -8.22 4.31
CA PRO A 62 68.53 -7.49 4.94
C PRO A 62 68.72 -6.10 4.32
N ASP A 63 69.16 -5.13 5.13
CA ASP A 63 69.64 -3.80 4.71
C ASP A 63 68.75 -3.07 3.67
N ARG A 64 67.45 -2.99 3.97
CA ARG A 64 66.44 -2.33 3.14
C ARG A 64 66.31 -2.89 1.72
N SER A 65 66.79 -4.11 1.46
CA SER A 65 66.64 -4.79 0.17
C SER A 65 65.20 -5.31 -0.07
N ARG A 66 64.19 -4.66 0.52
CA ARG A 66 62.79 -5.05 0.43
C ARG A 66 62.18 -4.55 -0.89
N PRO A 67 61.20 -5.26 -1.45
CA PRO A 67 60.47 -4.80 -2.64
C PRO A 67 59.70 -3.50 -2.41
N ASP A 68 59.43 -2.76 -3.49
CA ASP A 68 58.77 -1.46 -3.43
C ASP A 68 57.37 -1.51 -2.80
N TYR A 69 56.66 -2.62 -2.94
CA TYR A 69 55.35 -2.83 -2.31
C TYR A 69 55.42 -2.94 -0.77
N LEU A 70 56.61 -3.10 -0.17
CA LEU A 70 56.85 -3.10 1.28
C LEU A 70 57.52 -1.81 1.79
N ASN A 71 57.67 -0.78 0.95
CA ASN A 71 58.41 0.43 1.32
C ASN A 71 57.72 1.38 2.31
N PHE A 72 56.48 1.08 2.73
CA PHE A 72 55.78 1.82 3.78
C PHE A 72 56.25 1.46 5.20
N ILE A 73 57.05 0.41 5.36
CA ILE A 73 57.59 -0.02 6.67
C ILE A 73 58.65 0.98 7.15
N HIS A 74 58.54 1.43 8.39
CA HIS A 74 59.48 2.38 8.98
C HIS A 74 60.76 1.67 9.45
N PRO A 75 61.97 2.23 9.24
CA PRO A 75 63.18 1.62 9.78
C PRO A 75 63.19 1.73 11.31
N SER A 76 63.70 0.71 12.00
CA SER A 76 63.84 0.76 13.45
C SER A 76 64.65 2.00 13.89
N LYS A 77 64.17 2.65 14.95
CA LYS A 77 64.83 3.80 15.58
C LYS A 77 65.97 3.37 16.53
N ARG A 78 66.15 2.06 16.79
CA ARG A 78 67.21 1.52 17.66
C ARG A 78 68.48 1.20 16.90
N ARG A 79 69.65 1.49 17.51
CA ARG A 79 70.97 1.11 16.98
C ARG A 79 71.45 -0.17 17.68
N PHE A 80 71.50 -1.28 16.96
CA PHE A 80 71.95 -2.57 17.48
C PHE A 80 73.46 -2.77 17.27
N MET A 81 74.10 -3.50 18.19
CA MET A 81 75.57 -3.69 18.24
C MET A 81 76.03 -5.15 18.07
N ALA A 82 75.15 -6.10 17.76
CA ALA A 82 75.53 -7.49 17.57
C ALA A 82 76.19 -7.71 16.19
N LEU A 83 77.49 -8.06 16.17
CA LEU A 83 78.21 -8.39 14.93
C LEU A 83 77.54 -9.59 14.23
N GLY A 84 77.09 -9.40 12.99
CA GLY A 84 76.37 -10.42 12.21
C GLY A 84 74.91 -10.65 12.63
N GLY A 85 74.36 -9.79 13.49
CA GLY A 85 72.97 -9.82 13.92
C GLY A 85 72.04 -8.93 13.08
N TRP A 86 70.84 -8.72 13.59
CA TRP A 86 69.80 -7.87 13.01
C TRP A 86 70.25 -6.40 12.96
N THR A 87 70.13 -5.77 11.80
CA THR A 87 70.47 -4.37 11.56
C THR A 87 69.21 -3.49 11.47
N HIS A 88 69.37 -2.17 11.58
CA HIS A 88 68.24 -1.22 11.46
C HIS A 88 67.56 -1.23 10.08
N GLY A 89 68.18 -1.86 9.08
CA GLY A 89 67.66 -2.01 7.73
C GLY A 89 66.93 -3.33 7.51
N ASP A 90 66.98 -4.25 8.47
CA ASP A 90 66.43 -5.59 8.30
C ASP A 90 64.93 -5.60 8.56
N SER A 91 64.20 -6.45 7.85
CA SER A 91 62.77 -6.65 8.05
C SER A 91 62.42 -8.12 7.90
N PHE A 92 61.56 -8.61 8.79
CA PHE A 92 61.02 -9.96 8.72
C PHE A 92 59.52 -9.90 8.51
N VAL A 93 59.06 -10.55 7.45
CA VAL A 93 57.66 -10.53 7.02
C VAL A 93 57.08 -11.91 7.22
N VAL A 94 55.98 -11.97 7.97
CA VAL A 94 55.20 -13.17 8.22
C VAL A 94 53.84 -12.99 7.53
N PRO A 95 53.66 -13.57 6.34
CA PRO A 95 52.42 -13.43 5.59
C PRO A 95 51.23 -14.21 6.19
N PHE A 96 50.03 -13.68 6.00
CA PHE A 96 48.75 -14.37 6.21
C PHE A 96 48.23 -14.85 4.87
N TRP A 97 48.15 -16.16 4.68
CA TRP A 97 47.71 -16.74 3.42
C TRP A 97 46.26 -17.22 3.49
N GLN A 98 45.51 -16.91 2.44
CA GLN A 98 44.28 -17.58 2.06
C GLN A 98 44.48 -18.07 0.62
N SER A 99 45.13 -19.24 0.49
CA SER A 99 45.62 -19.77 -0.77
C SER A 99 44.61 -19.62 -1.93
N PRO A 100 45.01 -19.05 -3.07
CA PRO A 100 46.38 -18.68 -3.46
C PRO A 100 46.81 -17.25 -3.07
N SER A 101 45.97 -16.50 -2.37
CA SER A 101 46.13 -15.06 -2.14
C SER A 101 46.61 -14.73 -0.73
N MET A 102 47.36 -13.64 -0.57
CA MET A 102 47.72 -13.10 0.74
C MET A 102 46.65 -12.11 1.21
N ILE A 103 46.13 -12.28 2.42
CA ILE A 103 45.11 -11.39 3.01
C ILE A 103 45.69 -10.36 3.98
N GLY A 104 46.96 -10.52 4.34
CA GLY A 104 47.71 -9.54 5.13
C GLY A 104 49.07 -10.07 5.54
N GLN A 105 49.76 -9.36 6.43
CA GLN A 105 51.09 -9.71 6.90
C GLN A 105 51.40 -9.12 8.28
N ILE A 106 52.25 -9.79 9.06
CA ILE A 106 52.95 -9.23 10.21
C ILE A 106 54.35 -8.84 9.77
N ILE A 107 54.76 -7.63 10.10
CA ILE A 107 56.12 -7.17 9.89
C ILE A 107 56.79 -7.00 11.25
N LEU A 108 58.00 -7.53 11.38
CA LEU A 108 58.87 -7.32 12.53
C LEU A 108 60.10 -6.52 12.08
N ASP A 109 60.37 -5.40 12.74
CA ASP A 109 61.47 -4.47 12.41
C ASP A 109 62.43 -4.18 13.59
N ASP A 110 62.09 -4.58 14.83
CA ASP A 110 62.84 -4.19 16.04
C ASP A 110 62.95 -5.31 17.12
N PRO A 111 63.73 -6.39 16.90
CA PRO A 111 63.89 -7.43 17.91
C PRO A 111 64.71 -6.94 19.12
N ASN A 112 64.19 -7.15 20.33
CA ASN A 112 64.83 -6.69 21.57
C ASN A 112 66.27 -7.21 21.79
N ASP A 113 66.63 -8.38 21.27
CA ASP A 113 67.96 -8.98 21.43
C ASP A 113 68.88 -8.78 20.22
N GLY A 114 68.43 -8.06 19.18
CA GLY A 114 69.20 -7.80 17.97
C GLY A 114 69.57 -9.06 17.18
N LYS A 115 68.93 -10.20 17.43
CA LYS A 115 69.22 -11.47 16.75
C LYS A 115 68.19 -11.76 15.66
N ILE A 116 68.65 -12.39 14.58
CA ILE A 116 67.75 -12.97 13.58
C ILE A 116 66.89 -14.05 14.26
N PRO A 117 65.55 -14.06 14.06
CA PRO A 117 64.66 -15.04 14.68
C PRO A 117 65.10 -16.48 14.43
N SER A 118 65.27 -17.25 15.51
CA SER A 118 65.58 -18.68 15.43
C SER A 118 64.42 -19.46 14.79
N HIS A 119 64.70 -20.68 14.30
CA HIS A 119 63.68 -21.57 13.74
C HIS A 119 62.44 -21.71 14.65
N ALA A 120 62.64 -21.94 15.94
CA ALA A 120 61.55 -22.08 16.91
C ALA A 120 60.73 -20.79 17.09
N ARG A 121 61.34 -19.61 17.01
CA ARG A 121 60.61 -18.33 17.05
C ARG A 121 59.82 -18.09 15.77
N ARG A 122 60.39 -18.41 14.60
CA ARG A 122 59.70 -18.31 13.30
C ARG A 122 58.46 -19.20 13.27
N GLN A 123 58.58 -20.45 13.72
CA GLN A 123 57.44 -21.38 13.77
C GLN A 123 56.27 -20.84 14.61
N ARG A 124 56.54 -20.26 15.78
CA ARG A 124 55.49 -19.63 16.61
C ARG A 124 54.85 -18.42 15.92
N LEU A 125 55.62 -17.62 15.20
CA LEU A 125 55.08 -16.50 14.44
C LEU A 125 54.20 -16.96 13.29
N GLU A 126 54.57 -18.04 12.61
CA GLU A 126 53.74 -18.68 11.58
C GLU A 126 52.42 -19.21 12.17
N GLU A 127 52.46 -19.83 13.35
CA GLU A 127 51.25 -20.29 14.06
C GLU A 127 50.31 -19.12 14.41
N VAL A 128 50.85 -18.03 14.96
CA VAL A 128 50.08 -16.81 15.24
C VAL A 128 49.50 -16.22 13.96
N ALA A 129 50.27 -16.24 12.88
CA ALA A 129 49.84 -15.72 11.58
C ALA A 129 48.68 -16.53 10.98
N ASN A 130 48.70 -17.85 11.14
CA ASN A 130 47.58 -18.69 10.71
C ASN A 130 46.31 -18.43 11.53
N ILE A 131 46.43 -18.23 12.84
CA ILE A 131 45.27 -17.89 13.69
C ILE A 131 44.70 -16.53 13.31
N ALA A 132 45.55 -15.52 13.09
CA ALA A 132 45.13 -14.19 12.64
C ALA A 132 44.43 -14.24 11.27
N ALA A 133 44.92 -15.06 10.34
CA ALA A 133 44.32 -15.24 9.03
C ALA A 133 42.87 -15.77 9.13
N VAL A 134 42.64 -16.77 10.00
CA VAL A 134 41.29 -17.32 10.26
C VAL A 134 40.39 -16.25 10.87
N ALA A 135 40.85 -15.55 11.90
CA ALA A 135 40.05 -14.53 12.59
C ALA A 135 39.67 -13.36 11.67
N LEU A 136 40.60 -12.89 10.83
CA LEU A 136 40.34 -11.81 9.86
C LEU A 136 39.31 -12.22 8.81
N ARG A 137 39.41 -13.45 8.29
CA ARG A 137 38.43 -13.97 7.34
C ARG A 137 37.04 -14.03 7.98
N ASP A 138 36.92 -14.62 9.16
CA ASP A 138 35.63 -14.77 9.84
C ASP A 138 35.02 -13.39 10.16
N ALA A 139 35.84 -12.39 10.51
CA ALA A 139 35.39 -11.01 10.71
C ALA A 139 34.90 -10.36 9.40
N CYS A 140 35.64 -10.50 8.30
CA CYS A 140 35.24 -9.98 6.99
C CYS A 140 33.94 -10.65 6.48
N ASP A 141 33.81 -11.96 6.66
CA ASP A 141 32.59 -12.69 6.29
C ASP A 141 31.38 -12.20 7.11
N LEU A 142 31.59 -11.94 8.41
CA LEU A 142 30.55 -11.43 9.30
C LEU A 142 30.14 -9.99 8.94
N GLU A 143 31.10 -9.13 8.59
CA GLU A 143 30.83 -7.76 8.10
C GLU A 143 30.03 -7.79 6.80
N ALA A 144 30.46 -8.58 5.81
CA ALA A 144 29.76 -8.71 4.53
C ALA A 144 28.33 -9.25 4.71
N LEU A 145 28.14 -10.26 5.57
CA LEU A 145 26.82 -10.79 5.89
C LEU A 145 25.93 -9.73 6.59
N ASN A 146 26.51 -8.91 7.46
CA ASN A 146 25.78 -7.86 8.15
C ASN A 146 25.37 -6.71 7.20
N GLU A 147 26.22 -6.36 6.23
CA GLU A 147 25.88 -5.41 5.16
C GLU A 147 24.73 -5.94 4.29
N GLU A 148 24.81 -7.20 3.85
CA GLU A 148 23.74 -7.82 3.05
C GLU A 148 22.42 -7.89 3.83
N HIS A 149 22.46 -8.34 5.09
CA HIS A 149 21.29 -8.34 5.96
C HIS A 149 20.71 -6.95 6.19
N GLY A 150 21.56 -5.93 6.31
CA GLY A 150 21.15 -4.53 6.43
C GLY A 150 20.39 -4.06 5.19
N LEU A 151 20.90 -4.37 4.00
CA LEU A 151 20.27 -4.03 2.73
C LEU A 151 18.91 -4.73 2.54
N LEU A 152 18.80 -6.02 2.88
CA LEU A 152 17.54 -6.75 2.81
C LEU A 152 16.49 -6.19 3.77
N ARG A 153 16.89 -5.83 5.00
CA ARG A 153 15.99 -5.16 5.96
C ARG A 153 15.52 -3.81 5.44
N PHE A 154 16.42 -3.01 4.85
CA PHE A 154 16.06 -1.76 4.20
C PHE A 154 15.00 -1.99 3.12
N PHE A 155 15.18 -2.95 2.21
CA PHE A 155 14.16 -3.23 1.20
C PHE A 155 12.82 -3.70 1.80
N ALA A 156 12.85 -4.48 2.87
CA ALA A 156 11.64 -4.95 3.54
C ALA A 156 10.89 -3.81 4.26
N ASP A 157 11.60 -2.90 4.93
CA ASP A 157 11.00 -1.79 5.68
C ASP A 157 10.51 -0.66 4.78
N TYR A 158 11.14 -0.45 3.61
CA TYR A 158 10.69 0.50 2.59
C TYR A 158 9.71 -0.11 1.57
N ALA A 159 9.36 -1.39 1.70
CA ALA A 159 8.33 -1.98 0.88
C ALA A 159 6.98 -1.32 1.22
N MET A 160 6.20 -0.95 0.20
CA MET A 160 4.84 -0.41 0.37
C MET A 160 3.83 -1.46 0.87
N THR A 161 4.27 -2.71 1.03
CA THR A 161 3.47 -3.86 1.45
C THR A 161 3.75 -4.21 2.90
N GLY A 162 2.71 -4.52 3.68
CA GLY A 162 2.88 -5.03 5.04
C GLY A 162 3.43 -6.46 4.99
N LEU A 163 4.54 -6.71 5.67
CA LEU A 163 5.17 -8.03 5.74
C LEU A 163 5.11 -8.57 7.16
N LEU A 164 4.77 -9.85 7.28
CA LEU A 164 4.62 -10.52 8.56
C LEU A 164 5.10 -11.98 8.44
N VAL A 165 6.03 -12.40 9.30
CA VAL A 165 6.45 -13.81 9.38
C VAL A 165 5.86 -14.43 10.63
N VAL A 166 5.10 -15.51 10.46
CA VAL A 166 4.47 -16.28 11.53
C VAL A 166 5.16 -17.63 11.66
N GLN A 167 5.45 -18.00 12.90
CA GLN A 167 5.90 -19.35 13.25
C GLN A 167 5.23 -19.74 14.57
N ASP A 168 4.73 -20.98 14.66
CA ASP A 168 4.04 -21.50 15.85
C ASP A 168 2.93 -20.56 16.38
N GLN A 169 2.15 -19.97 15.47
CA GLN A 169 1.09 -18.98 15.77
C GLN A 169 1.54 -17.62 16.32
N ASN A 170 2.84 -17.35 16.37
CA ASN A 170 3.41 -16.10 16.86
C ASN A 170 4.05 -15.29 15.74
N ILE A 171 3.97 -13.97 15.83
CA ILE A 171 4.63 -13.05 14.90
C ILE A 171 6.13 -12.98 15.24
N ARG A 172 6.98 -13.51 14.35
CA ARG A 172 8.44 -13.47 14.48
C ARG A 172 9.04 -12.20 13.87
N TYR A 173 8.41 -11.68 12.84
CA TYR A 173 8.84 -10.47 12.16
C TYR A 173 7.64 -9.68 11.65
N ALA A 174 7.72 -8.36 11.75
CA ALA A 174 6.81 -7.43 11.10
C ALA A 174 7.60 -6.20 10.65
N ASN A 175 7.44 -5.80 9.39
CA ASN A 175 8.08 -4.59 8.87
C ASN A 175 7.35 -3.32 9.36
N ASP A 176 7.97 -2.16 9.14
CA ASP A 176 7.40 -0.86 9.53
C ASP A 176 6.07 -0.57 8.83
N GLN A 177 5.89 -1.04 7.59
CA GLN A 177 4.65 -0.85 6.87
C GLN A 177 3.47 -1.57 7.54
N MET A 178 3.67 -2.77 8.08
CA MET A 178 2.62 -3.48 8.80
C MET A 178 2.20 -2.75 10.08
N VAL A 179 3.17 -2.16 10.79
CA VAL A 179 2.94 -1.27 11.95
C VAL A 179 2.11 -0.06 11.54
N GLN A 180 2.44 0.58 10.41
CA GLN A 180 1.70 1.73 9.90
C GLN A 180 0.26 1.37 9.51
N ILE A 181 0.05 0.26 8.80
CA ILE A 181 -1.28 -0.21 8.36
C ILE A 181 -2.17 -0.51 9.58
N LEU A 182 -1.70 -1.35 10.50
CA LEU A 182 -2.53 -1.79 11.63
C LEU A 182 -2.52 -0.86 12.84
N GLY A 183 -1.56 0.07 12.93
CA GLY A 183 -1.45 1.03 14.03
C GLY A 183 -0.97 0.44 15.37
N TYR A 184 -0.51 -0.80 15.38
CA TYR A 184 0.17 -1.42 16.53
C TYR A 184 1.67 -1.21 16.41
N ASP A 185 2.37 -1.00 17.52
CA ASP A 185 3.82 -1.02 17.51
C ASP A 185 4.38 -2.45 17.35
N LYS A 186 5.68 -2.57 17.05
CA LYS A 186 6.34 -3.88 16.87
C LYS A 186 6.24 -4.78 18.11
N THR A 187 6.23 -4.20 19.31
CA THR A 187 6.16 -4.97 20.56
C THR A 187 4.76 -5.53 20.79
N ASP A 188 3.72 -4.77 20.46
CA ASP A 188 2.33 -5.21 20.48
C ASP A 188 2.09 -6.32 19.45
N LEU A 189 2.59 -6.15 18.22
CA LEU A 189 2.48 -7.17 17.17
C LEU A 189 3.20 -8.46 17.56
N SER A 190 4.45 -8.40 18.05
CA SER A 190 5.18 -9.60 18.46
C SER A 190 4.55 -10.35 19.63
N ARG A 191 3.77 -9.67 20.48
CA ARG A 191 3.01 -10.27 21.58
C ARG A 191 1.61 -10.74 21.17
N MET A 192 1.16 -10.42 19.97
CA MET A 192 -0.18 -10.74 19.50
C MET A 192 -0.32 -12.25 19.31
N ASN A 193 -1.16 -12.87 20.13
CA ASN A 193 -1.48 -14.29 20.05
C ASN A 193 -3.00 -14.51 20.23
N PRO A 194 -3.68 -15.18 19.29
CA PRO A 194 -3.14 -15.60 18.00
C PRO A 194 -2.78 -14.41 17.09
N TRP A 195 -1.81 -14.58 16.20
CA TRP A 195 -1.28 -13.51 15.35
C TRP A 195 -2.36 -12.81 14.49
N TRP A 196 -3.45 -13.51 14.13
CA TRP A 196 -4.57 -12.98 13.35
C TRP A 196 -5.63 -12.23 14.18
N ASN A 197 -5.35 -11.85 15.43
CA ASN A 197 -6.32 -11.13 16.26
C ASN A 197 -6.79 -9.81 15.65
N PHE A 198 -5.97 -9.19 14.78
CA PHE A 198 -6.35 -8.02 14.00
C PHE A 198 -7.35 -8.33 12.87
N VAL A 199 -7.68 -9.59 12.58
CA VAL A 199 -8.58 -9.96 11.48
C VAL A 199 -10.02 -10.02 11.98
N HIS A 200 -10.93 -9.47 11.18
CA HIS A 200 -12.36 -9.44 11.48
C HIS A 200 -12.89 -10.86 11.73
N PRO A 201 -13.71 -11.09 12.78
CA PRO A 201 -14.16 -12.44 13.17
C PRO A 201 -14.71 -13.29 12.03
N ASP A 202 -15.59 -12.73 11.19
CA ASP A 202 -16.19 -13.43 10.04
C ASP A 202 -15.18 -13.89 8.98
N ASP A 203 -14.03 -13.23 8.89
CA ASP A 203 -13.06 -13.44 7.82
C ASP A 203 -11.90 -14.35 8.28
N ARG A 204 -11.78 -14.64 9.58
CA ARG A 204 -10.74 -15.53 10.15
C ARG A 204 -10.71 -16.93 9.53
N PRO A 205 -11.86 -17.58 9.21
CA PRO A 205 -11.83 -18.89 8.56
C PRO A 205 -11.15 -18.88 7.19
N LEU A 206 -11.12 -17.74 6.50
CA LEU A 206 -10.51 -17.60 5.18
C LEU A 206 -8.98 -17.71 5.21
N LEU A 207 -8.37 -17.57 6.39
CA LEU A 207 -6.93 -17.74 6.59
C LEU A 207 -6.51 -19.19 6.81
N TRP A 208 -7.48 -20.09 7.06
CA TRP A 208 -7.25 -21.53 7.17
C TRP A 208 -7.42 -22.19 5.81
N THR A 209 -6.37 -22.14 4.99
CA THR A 209 -6.27 -23.05 3.84
C THR A 209 -5.47 -24.29 4.26
N PRO A 210 -6.08 -25.49 4.28
CA PRO A 210 -5.43 -26.71 4.76
C PRO A 210 -4.32 -27.25 3.84
N ASP A 211 -4.13 -26.66 2.67
CA ASP A 211 -3.05 -27.01 1.74
C ASP A 211 -2.45 -25.73 1.14
N PRO A 212 -1.20 -25.35 1.50
CA PRO A 212 -0.45 -24.36 0.75
C PRO A 212 0.04 -25.05 -0.52
N THR A 213 -0.87 -25.29 -1.47
CA THR A 213 -0.39 -25.47 -2.85
C THR A 213 0.38 -24.21 -3.23
N PRO A 214 1.52 -24.29 -3.93
CA PRO A 214 2.40 -23.14 -4.21
C PRO A 214 1.78 -22.02 -5.06
N MET A 215 0.47 -22.06 -5.29
CA MET A 215 -0.25 -21.10 -6.09
C MET A 215 -0.67 -19.93 -5.21
N GLU A 216 -0.29 -18.72 -5.63
CA GLU A 216 -0.62 -17.43 -5.00
C GLU A 216 -2.13 -17.30 -4.70
N SER A 217 -2.57 -17.76 -3.53
CA SER A 217 -3.93 -17.53 -3.08
C SER A 217 -4.01 -16.10 -2.53
N LYS A 218 -4.55 -15.19 -3.35
CA LYS A 218 -4.87 -13.82 -2.94
C LYS A 218 -6.21 -13.83 -2.24
N THR A 219 -6.19 -13.70 -0.92
CA THR A 219 -7.41 -13.67 -0.10
C THR A 219 -7.68 -12.26 0.38
N ARG A 220 -8.88 -11.75 0.12
CA ARG A 220 -9.32 -10.46 0.66
C ARG A 220 -9.95 -10.66 2.03
N ILE A 221 -9.52 -9.89 3.00
CA ILE A 221 -9.99 -9.94 4.39
C ILE A 221 -10.21 -8.53 4.93
N ARG A 222 -11.09 -8.41 5.92
CA ARG A 222 -11.23 -7.21 6.75
C ARG A 222 -10.28 -7.31 7.94
N ALA A 223 -9.49 -6.26 8.14
CA ALA A 223 -8.66 -6.09 9.32
C ALA A 223 -9.21 -4.97 10.21
N ILE A 224 -8.99 -5.10 11.52
CA ILE A 224 -9.37 -4.16 12.55
C ILE A 224 -8.07 -3.53 13.07
N ARG A 225 -7.90 -2.25 12.76
CA ARG A 225 -6.79 -1.42 13.23
C ARG A 225 -6.88 -1.22 14.75
N LYS A 226 -5.77 -0.85 15.42
CA LYS A 226 -5.72 -0.59 16.87
C LYS A 226 -6.73 0.47 17.34
N ASP A 227 -7.09 1.42 16.48
CA ASP A 227 -8.09 2.47 16.75
C ASP A 227 -9.54 2.03 16.48
N GLY A 228 -9.77 0.77 16.09
CA GLY A 228 -11.07 0.19 15.80
C GLY A 228 -11.56 0.37 14.36
N ARG A 229 -10.83 1.10 13.50
CA ARG A 229 -11.21 1.24 12.09
C ARG A 229 -11.07 -0.08 11.33
N VAL A 230 -12.02 -0.33 10.43
CA VAL A 230 -11.98 -1.49 9.54
C VAL A 230 -11.23 -1.12 8.26
N LEU A 231 -10.26 -1.93 7.90
CA LEU A 231 -9.46 -1.87 6.68
C LEU A 231 -9.75 -3.09 5.81
N TRP A 232 -9.60 -2.94 4.51
CA TRP A 232 -9.61 -4.05 3.58
C TRP A 232 -8.18 -4.40 3.18
N LEU A 233 -7.75 -5.62 3.49
CA LEU A 233 -6.44 -6.14 3.13
C LEU A 233 -6.56 -7.25 2.09
N VAL A 234 -5.62 -7.30 1.15
CA VAL A 234 -5.36 -8.50 0.36
C VAL A 234 -4.15 -9.20 0.95
N SER A 235 -4.33 -10.44 1.37
CA SER A 235 -3.32 -11.30 1.95
C SER A 235 -2.79 -12.28 0.90
N CYS A 236 -1.46 -12.40 0.80
CA CYS A 236 -0.77 -13.48 0.10
C CYS A 236 0.11 -14.22 1.10
N VAL A 237 0.10 -15.55 1.08
CA VAL A 237 0.90 -16.37 2.00
C VAL A 237 1.90 -17.23 1.25
N HIS A 238 3.12 -17.31 1.78
CA HIS A 238 4.18 -18.16 1.27
C HIS A 238 4.74 -19.03 2.40
N SER A 239 5.06 -20.28 2.09
CA SER A 239 5.82 -21.13 3.01
C SER A 239 7.30 -20.77 2.89
N VAL A 240 7.95 -20.53 4.03
CA VAL A 240 9.36 -20.17 4.12
C VAL A 240 10.04 -20.98 5.23
N LEU A 241 11.36 -20.95 5.28
CA LEU A 241 12.12 -21.43 6.43
C LEU A 241 12.51 -20.22 7.29
N TYR A 242 12.32 -20.33 8.60
CA TYR A 242 12.78 -19.35 9.58
C TYR A 242 13.61 -20.07 10.65
N GLY A 243 14.94 -19.88 10.59
CA GLY A 243 15.87 -20.83 11.19
C GLY A 243 15.77 -22.19 10.49
N ASP A 244 15.67 -23.27 11.28
CA ASP A 244 15.63 -24.64 10.76
C ASP A 244 14.20 -25.23 10.63
N THR A 245 13.16 -24.39 10.76
CA THR A 245 11.76 -24.86 10.79
C THR A 245 10.86 -24.06 9.85
N HIS A 246 9.74 -24.67 9.47
CA HIS A 246 8.75 -24.06 8.60
C HIS A 246 8.07 -22.85 9.26
N ALA A 247 7.90 -21.80 8.49
CA ALA A 247 7.18 -20.59 8.85
C ALA A 247 6.32 -20.11 7.67
N SER A 248 5.41 -19.18 7.95
CA SER A 248 4.54 -18.58 6.94
C SER A 248 4.84 -17.10 6.81
N ALA A 249 5.21 -16.66 5.61
CA ALA A 249 5.41 -15.26 5.27
C ALA A 249 4.14 -14.71 4.61
N TYR A 250 3.49 -13.77 5.29
CA TYR A 250 2.31 -13.06 4.82
C TYR A 250 2.69 -11.70 4.25
N GLN A 251 2.10 -11.39 3.09
CA GLN A 251 2.12 -10.07 2.48
C GLN A 251 0.72 -9.49 2.52
N PHE A 252 0.59 -8.26 3.00
CA PHE A 252 -0.68 -7.54 3.11
C PHE A 252 -0.64 -6.24 2.31
N TYR A 253 -1.62 -6.09 1.42
CA TYR A 253 -1.85 -4.86 0.65
C TYR A 253 -3.10 -4.18 1.18
N ASP A 254 -2.99 -2.93 1.62
CA ASP A 254 -4.16 -2.12 1.96
C ASP A 254 -4.87 -1.69 0.66
N VAL A 255 -6.11 -2.16 0.49
CA VAL A 255 -6.96 -1.84 -0.67
C VAL A 255 -8.21 -1.06 -0.24
N THR A 256 -8.21 -0.49 0.97
CA THR A 256 -9.34 0.24 1.56
C THR A 256 -9.75 1.40 0.68
N ASP A 257 -8.81 2.26 0.29
CA ASP A 257 -9.11 3.44 -0.53
C ASP A 257 -9.57 3.07 -1.93
N ARG A 258 -9.02 1.98 -2.48
CA ARG A 258 -9.45 1.45 -3.78
C ARG A 258 -10.91 0.98 -3.73
N ILE A 259 -11.28 0.23 -2.70
CA ILE A 259 -12.67 -0.25 -2.52
C ILE A 259 -13.62 0.93 -2.30
N LYS A 260 -13.26 1.88 -1.43
CA LYS A 260 -14.07 3.10 -1.22
C LYS A 260 -14.25 3.90 -2.51
N ALA A 261 -13.19 4.04 -3.31
CA ALA A 261 -13.27 4.72 -4.60
C ALA A 261 -14.16 3.96 -5.58
N GLU A 262 -14.02 2.63 -5.67
CA GLU A 262 -14.87 1.78 -6.50
C GLU A 262 -16.35 1.88 -6.07
N GLU A 263 -16.64 1.89 -4.77
CA GLU A 263 -18.00 2.07 -4.22
C GLU A 263 -18.57 3.46 -4.52
N LEU A 264 -17.78 4.51 -4.31
CA LEU A 264 -18.19 5.88 -4.64
C LEU A 264 -18.46 6.06 -6.13
N LEU A 265 -17.61 5.47 -6.98
CA LEU A 265 -17.80 5.48 -8.43
C LEU A 265 -19.08 4.73 -8.82
N LYS A 266 -19.34 3.57 -8.21
CA LYS A 266 -20.61 2.86 -8.40
C LYS A 266 -21.79 3.70 -7.96
N GLU A 267 -21.73 4.34 -6.79
CA GLU A 267 -22.84 5.16 -6.30
C GLU A 267 -23.14 6.36 -7.24
N LYS A 268 -22.08 7.03 -7.73
CA LYS A 268 -22.20 8.10 -8.71
C LYS A 268 -22.74 7.59 -10.05
N ALA A 269 -22.30 6.42 -10.50
CA ALA A 269 -22.78 5.79 -11.73
C ALA A 269 -24.25 5.35 -11.65
N LEU A 270 -24.84 5.32 -10.46
CA LEU A 270 -26.24 4.95 -10.19
C LEU A 270 -27.17 6.18 -10.01
N ARG A 271 -26.65 7.39 -10.24
CA ARG A 271 -27.40 8.63 -10.19
C ARG A 271 -27.40 9.36 -11.53
N ASP A 272 -28.46 10.11 -11.78
CA ASP A 272 -28.54 11.06 -12.88
C ASP A 272 -27.81 12.36 -12.48
N PRO A 273 -26.85 12.85 -13.27
CA PRO A 273 -26.02 14.00 -12.90
C PRO A 273 -26.78 15.33 -12.91
N LEU A 274 -27.90 15.43 -13.64
CA LEU A 274 -28.67 16.67 -13.75
C LEU A 274 -29.61 16.86 -12.56
N THR A 275 -30.35 15.81 -12.20
CA THR A 275 -31.39 15.86 -11.16
C THR A 275 -30.91 15.34 -9.81
N GLY A 276 -29.78 14.61 -9.77
CA GLY A 276 -29.29 13.93 -8.57
C GLY A 276 -30.09 12.68 -8.16
N PHE A 277 -31.18 12.39 -8.88
CA PHE A 277 -32.02 11.22 -8.67
C PHE A 277 -31.29 9.93 -9.03
N ARG A 278 -31.89 8.79 -8.66
CA ARG A 278 -31.38 7.50 -9.13
C ARG A 278 -31.60 7.39 -10.63
N ASN A 279 -30.72 6.69 -11.34
CA ASN A 279 -30.92 6.42 -12.76
C ASN A 279 -31.61 5.07 -12.99
N ARG A 280 -31.96 4.78 -14.23
CA ARG A 280 -32.60 3.53 -14.61
C ARG A 280 -31.81 2.27 -14.21
N GLY A 281 -30.48 2.31 -14.26
CA GLY A 281 -29.65 1.18 -13.82
C GLY A 281 -29.84 0.85 -12.34
N TYR A 282 -29.92 1.87 -11.49
CA TYR A 282 -30.26 1.67 -10.07
C TYR A 282 -31.65 1.06 -9.89
N PHE A 283 -32.63 1.53 -10.65
CA PHE A 283 -33.99 0.99 -10.58
C PHE A 283 -34.02 -0.50 -10.88
N ASP A 284 -33.40 -0.93 -11.99
CA ASP A 284 -33.41 -2.32 -12.44
C ASP A 284 -32.86 -3.28 -11.36
N ASP A 285 -31.82 -2.85 -10.63
CA ASP A 285 -31.23 -3.61 -9.53
C ASP A 285 -32.08 -3.56 -8.25
N ALA A 286 -32.49 -2.36 -7.82
CA ALA A 286 -33.14 -2.14 -6.53
C ALA A 286 -34.59 -2.67 -6.49
N ILE A 287 -35.32 -2.57 -7.60
CA ILE A 287 -36.74 -2.98 -7.64
C ILE A 287 -36.92 -4.48 -7.43
N GLN A 288 -35.94 -5.30 -7.82
CA GLN A 288 -36.00 -6.75 -7.59
C GLN A 288 -35.96 -7.07 -6.09
N ILE A 289 -35.13 -6.36 -5.33
CA ILE A 289 -35.05 -6.51 -3.87
C ILE A 289 -36.39 -6.14 -3.25
N GLU A 290 -36.98 -5.03 -3.66
CA GLU A 290 -38.28 -4.59 -3.15
C GLU A 290 -39.40 -5.58 -3.52
N LEU A 291 -39.42 -6.11 -4.74
CA LEU A 291 -40.37 -7.15 -5.15
C LEU A 291 -40.26 -8.41 -4.27
N GLN A 292 -39.04 -8.87 -3.99
CA GLN A 292 -38.83 -10.03 -3.12
C GLN A 292 -39.27 -9.76 -1.69
N ARG A 293 -38.97 -8.57 -1.16
CA ARG A 293 -39.43 -8.12 0.16
C ARG A 293 -40.95 -8.08 0.23
N SER A 294 -41.59 -7.45 -0.75
CA SER A 294 -43.04 -7.32 -0.85
C SER A 294 -43.74 -8.69 -1.01
N LYS A 295 -43.17 -9.63 -1.77
CA LYS A 295 -43.62 -11.03 -1.82
C LYS A 295 -43.53 -11.73 -0.47
N ARG A 296 -42.40 -11.60 0.23
CA ARG A 296 -42.15 -12.26 1.52
C ARG A 296 -43.11 -11.78 2.60
N TYR A 297 -43.33 -10.47 2.68
CA TYR A 297 -44.13 -9.85 3.74
C TYR A 297 -45.57 -9.54 3.33
N ARG A 298 -45.96 -9.85 2.09
CA ARG A 298 -47.27 -9.54 1.50
C ARG A 298 -47.64 -8.06 1.66
N ARG A 299 -46.68 -7.18 1.38
CA ARG A 299 -46.84 -5.72 1.42
C ARG A 299 -46.97 -5.19 -0.01
N GLU A 300 -47.83 -4.20 -0.17
CA GLU A 300 -48.06 -3.54 -1.47
C GLU A 300 -47.01 -2.48 -1.71
N PHE A 301 -46.72 -2.21 -2.98
CA PHE A 301 -45.96 -1.04 -3.40
C PHE A 301 -46.51 -0.51 -4.72
N THR A 302 -46.35 0.77 -4.97
CA THR A 302 -46.82 1.41 -6.21
C THR A 302 -45.65 1.92 -7.04
N LEU A 303 -45.74 1.72 -8.35
CA LEU A 303 -44.91 2.40 -9.34
C LEU A 303 -45.73 3.52 -9.97
N ALA A 304 -45.24 4.75 -9.96
CA ALA A 304 -45.86 5.89 -10.62
C ALA A 304 -44.90 6.48 -11.65
N MET A 305 -45.27 6.40 -12.93
CA MET A 305 -44.59 7.08 -14.02
C MET A 305 -45.06 8.52 -14.08
N ALA A 306 -44.12 9.45 -14.21
CA ALA A 306 -44.37 10.87 -14.33
C ALA A 306 -43.65 11.43 -15.55
N ASP A 307 -44.24 12.44 -16.18
CA ASP A 307 -43.66 13.11 -17.34
C ASP A 307 -44.03 14.59 -17.35
N LEU A 308 -43.10 15.42 -17.80
CA LEU A 308 -43.30 16.86 -17.84
C LEU A 308 -44.06 17.29 -19.10
N ALA A 309 -45.26 17.83 -18.88
CA ALA A 309 -46.05 18.44 -19.94
C ALA A 309 -45.34 19.66 -20.53
N ASN A 310 -45.36 19.80 -21.85
CA ASN A 310 -44.76 20.90 -22.63
C ASN A 310 -43.23 21.05 -22.51
N PHE A 311 -42.51 20.13 -21.86
CA PHE A 311 -41.06 20.25 -21.68
C PHE A 311 -40.27 20.27 -22.99
N LYS A 312 -40.73 19.53 -24.01
CA LYS A 312 -40.14 19.62 -25.35
C LYS A 312 -40.21 21.05 -25.92
N GLN A 313 -41.30 21.79 -25.70
CA GLN A 313 -41.43 23.17 -26.18
C GLN A 313 -40.43 24.10 -25.47
N VAL A 314 -40.18 23.88 -24.18
CA VAL A 314 -39.13 24.58 -23.44
C VAL A 314 -37.77 24.37 -24.09
N ASN A 315 -37.39 23.12 -24.35
CA ASN A 315 -36.12 22.83 -25.01
C ASN A 315 -36.01 23.45 -26.40
N ASP A 316 -37.08 23.36 -27.20
CA ASP A 316 -37.09 23.83 -28.59
C ASP A 316 -37.08 25.37 -28.68
N GLN A 317 -37.70 26.08 -27.73
CA GLN A 317 -37.85 27.55 -27.79
C GLN A 317 -36.86 28.31 -26.90
N LEU A 318 -36.53 27.77 -25.71
CA LEU A 318 -35.69 28.43 -24.71
C LEU A 318 -34.29 27.79 -24.61
N GLY A 319 -34.09 26.65 -25.26
CA GLY A 319 -32.83 25.94 -25.32
C GLY A 319 -32.63 24.96 -24.16
N HIS A 320 -31.72 23.99 -24.38
CA HIS A 320 -31.48 22.89 -23.44
C HIS A 320 -30.98 23.34 -22.06
N GLN A 321 -30.24 24.43 -21.95
CA GLN A 321 -29.78 24.93 -20.64
C GLN A 321 -30.94 25.35 -19.74
N GLU A 322 -31.96 25.96 -20.32
CA GLU A 322 -33.16 26.37 -19.59
C GLU A 322 -34.03 25.17 -19.27
N GLY A 323 -34.15 24.21 -20.19
CA GLY A 323 -34.77 22.91 -19.94
C GLY A 323 -34.10 22.16 -18.78
N ASP A 324 -32.78 22.11 -18.74
CA ASP A 324 -32.02 21.48 -17.67
C ASP A 324 -32.27 22.15 -16.30
N ARG A 325 -32.32 23.50 -16.27
CA ARG A 325 -32.66 24.27 -15.06
C ARG A 325 -34.06 23.93 -14.55
N ILE A 326 -35.04 23.91 -15.44
CA ILE A 326 -36.45 23.61 -15.10
C ILE A 326 -36.58 22.15 -14.62
N LEU A 327 -35.95 21.20 -15.32
CA LEU A 327 -36.00 19.78 -14.98
C LEU A 327 -35.38 19.50 -13.60
N ALA A 328 -34.22 20.12 -13.30
CA ALA A 328 -33.59 20.03 -11.99
C ALA A 328 -34.43 20.68 -10.87
N GLY A 329 -35.07 21.82 -11.16
CA GLY A 329 -35.96 22.49 -10.22
C GLY A 329 -37.20 21.66 -9.87
N ILE A 330 -37.90 21.14 -10.89
CA ILE A 330 -39.06 20.27 -10.69
C ILE A 330 -38.67 18.99 -9.95
N ALA A 331 -37.52 18.39 -10.27
CA ALA A 331 -36.99 17.27 -9.51
C ALA A 331 -36.85 17.60 -8.01
N GLY A 332 -36.30 18.78 -7.67
CA GLY A 332 -36.23 19.24 -6.28
C GLY A 332 -37.60 19.25 -5.59
N VAL A 333 -38.59 19.88 -6.23
CA VAL A 333 -39.98 19.98 -5.71
C VAL A 333 -40.61 18.61 -5.49
N VAL A 334 -40.46 17.70 -6.46
CA VAL A 334 -41.02 16.33 -6.33
C VAL A 334 -40.36 15.60 -5.17
N ARG A 335 -39.04 15.74 -4.97
CA ARG A 335 -38.32 15.08 -3.87
C ARG A 335 -38.78 15.52 -2.49
N GLU A 336 -39.04 16.81 -2.30
CA GLU A 336 -39.55 17.39 -1.04
C GLU A 336 -40.96 16.88 -0.73
N GLY A 337 -41.73 16.53 -1.76
CA GLY A 337 -43.05 15.94 -1.61
C GLY A 337 -43.04 14.48 -1.14
N LEU A 338 -41.92 13.77 -1.19
CA LEU A 338 -41.83 12.33 -0.93
C LEU A 338 -41.19 11.98 0.43
N ARG A 339 -41.53 10.79 0.94
CA ARG A 339 -40.95 10.25 2.19
C ARG A 339 -39.54 9.72 1.94
N ASP A 340 -38.77 9.50 3.01
CA ASP A 340 -37.43 8.91 2.88
C ASP A 340 -37.42 7.46 2.40
N SER A 341 -38.51 6.73 2.60
CA SER A 341 -38.70 5.38 2.07
C SER A 341 -38.97 5.35 0.57
N ASP A 342 -39.46 6.46 0.02
CA ASP A 342 -39.84 6.57 -1.38
C ASP A 342 -38.58 6.93 -2.18
N TRP A 343 -38.43 6.35 -3.36
CA TRP A 343 -37.31 6.73 -4.24
C TRP A 343 -37.80 7.16 -5.62
N ILE A 344 -37.09 8.14 -6.18
CA ILE A 344 -37.35 8.69 -7.51
C ILE A 344 -36.20 8.32 -8.43
N VAL A 345 -36.56 7.92 -9.64
CA VAL A 345 -35.66 7.53 -10.70
C VAL A 345 -35.91 8.45 -11.89
N ARG A 346 -34.86 9.02 -12.49
CA ARG A 346 -34.98 9.59 -13.85
C ARG A 346 -34.93 8.42 -14.83
N TYR A 347 -36.08 8.09 -15.40
CA TYR A 347 -36.25 6.89 -16.22
C TYR A 347 -35.72 7.10 -17.65
N GLY A 348 -35.86 8.32 -18.18
CA GLY A 348 -35.24 8.80 -19.41
C GLY A 348 -35.72 10.22 -19.74
N GLY A 349 -34.88 11.07 -20.36
CA GLY A 349 -35.30 12.41 -20.78
C GLY A 349 -35.94 13.24 -19.66
N ASP A 350 -37.24 13.49 -19.80
CA ASP A 350 -38.16 14.20 -18.88
C ASP A 350 -39.12 13.28 -18.11
N GLU A 351 -38.91 11.96 -18.20
CA GLU A 351 -39.69 10.94 -17.51
C GLU A 351 -39.06 10.58 -16.15
N PHE A 352 -39.89 10.60 -15.11
CA PHE A 352 -39.55 10.14 -13.77
C PHE A 352 -40.34 8.89 -13.40
N LEU A 353 -39.73 7.99 -12.66
CA LEU A 353 -40.38 6.83 -12.08
C LEU A 353 -40.26 6.89 -10.56
N LEU A 354 -41.40 6.99 -9.89
CA LEU A 354 -41.51 6.95 -8.44
C LEU A 354 -41.78 5.50 -8.02
N VAL A 355 -41.06 5.03 -7.00
CA VAL A 355 -41.36 3.77 -6.32
C VAL A 355 -41.77 4.11 -4.90
N LEU A 356 -42.95 3.65 -4.52
CA LEU A 356 -43.62 3.99 -3.28
C LEU A 356 -43.87 2.70 -2.49
N PRO A 357 -42.89 2.25 -1.68
CA PRO A 357 -43.07 1.09 -0.82
C PRO A 357 -44.23 1.29 0.16
N GLU A 358 -44.90 0.20 0.51
CA GLU A 358 -46.01 0.20 1.48
C GLU A 358 -47.17 1.15 1.11
N THR A 359 -47.33 1.42 -0.18
CA THR A 359 -48.38 2.26 -0.75
C THR A 359 -49.33 1.40 -1.57
N GLY A 360 -50.63 1.51 -1.27
CA GLY A 360 -51.71 0.82 -2.00
C GLY A 360 -52.25 1.65 -3.16
N SER A 361 -53.42 1.30 -3.68
CA SER A 361 -53.97 1.91 -4.91
C SER A 361 -54.44 3.37 -4.81
N SER A 362 -54.61 3.92 -3.59
CA SER A 362 -55.05 5.30 -3.38
C SER A 362 -53.86 6.26 -3.38
N LEU A 363 -53.50 6.75 -4.56
CA LEU A 363 -52.43 7.72 -4.77
C LEU A 363 -52.94 9.15 -5.01
N ASP A 364 -54.25 9.34 -5.20
CA ASP A 364 -54.80 10.61 -5.70
C ASP A 364 -54.37 11.81 -4.84
N GLY A 365 -54.41 11.69 -3.51
CA GLY A 365 -53.97 12.78 -2.62
C GLY A 365 -52.48 13.10 -2.71
N LEU A 366 -51.62 12.09 -2.92
CA LEU A 366 -50.19 12.31 -3.14
C LEU A 366 -49.95 13.00 -4.48
N ILE A 367 -50.58 12.50 -5.54
CA ILE A 367 -50.44 13.02 -6.89
C ILE A 367 -50.96 14.45 -6.98
N SER A 368 -52.16 14.74 -6.45
CA SER A 368 -52.69 16.11 -6.41
C SER A 368 -51.76 17.07 -5.69
N ARG A 369 -51.15 16.66 -4.57
CA ARG A 369 -50.19 17.49 -3.83
C ARG A 369 -48.92 17.73 -4.64
N LEU A 370 -48.37 16.70 -5.30
CA LEU A 370 -47.18 16.83 -6.14
C LEU A 370 -47.44 17.74 -7.34
N THR A 371 -48.54 17.51 -8.07
CA THR A 371 -48.96 18.36 -9.19
C THR A 371 -49.11 19.81 -8.75
N GLN A 372 -49.84 20.08 -7.66
CA GLN A 372 -50.02 21.45 -7.15
C GLN A 372 -48.70 22.11 -6.74
N SER A 373 -47.77 21.34 -6.14
CA SER A 373 -46.46 21.87 -5.75
C SER A 373 -45.60 22.22 -6.95
N VAL A 374 -45.65 21.38 -8.00
CA VAL A 374 -44.94 21.63 -9.26
C VAL A 374 -45.55 22.81 -10.00
N ASP A 375 -46.88 22.89 -10.10
CA ASP A 375 -47.58 24.00 -10.75
C ASP A 375 -47.24 25.33 -10.07
N ALA A 376 -47.31 25.39 -8.73
CA ALA A 376 -46.93 26.58 -7.96
C ALA A 376 -45.47 26.98 -8.17
N TRP A 377 -44.55 26.01 -8.21
CA TRP A 377 -43.15 26.30 -8.51
C TRP A 377 -42.96 26.82 -9.94
N CYS A 378 -43.67 26.24 -10.91
CA CYS A 378 -43.65 26.67 -12.30
C CYS A 378 -44.23 28.06 -12.50
N GLU A 379 -45.27 28.47 -11.77
CA GLU A 379 -45.80 29.84 -11.82
C GLU A 379 -44.73 30.90 -11.52
N ASP A 380 -43.85 30.60 -10.56
CA ASP A 380 -42.76 31.50 -10.16
C ASP A 380 -41.52 31.42 -11.08
N HIS A 381 -41.28 30.27 -11.73
CA HIS A 381 -40.00 29.99 -12.40
C HIS A 381 -40.11 29.78 -13.92
N CYS A 382 -41.30 29.60 -14.47
CA CYS A 382 -41.59 29.27 -15.87
C CYS A 382 -42.51 30.33 -16.50
N SER A 383 -42.02 31.57 -16.62
CA SER A 383 -42.85 32.72 -17.05
C SER A 383 -43.24 32.72 -18.55
N GLN A 384 -42.58 31.92 -19.38
CA GLN A 384 -42.77 31.94 -20.84
C GLN A 384 -43.59 30.76 -21.38
N ILE A 385 -43.48 29.59 -20.74
CA ILE A 385 -44.15 28.36 -21.16
C ILE A 385 -44.68 27.68 -19.91
N ALA A 386 -45.99 27.40 -19.90
CA ALA A 386 -46.62 26.65 -18.82
C ALA A 386 -46.14 25.18 -18.86
N VAL A 387 -45.37 24.80 -17.84
CA VAL A 387 -44.87 23.43 -17.63
C VAL A 387 -45.67 22.81 -16.49
N GLY A 388 -46.13 21.58 -16.69
CA GLY A 388 -46.83 20.79 -15.68
C GLY A 388 -46.24 19.39 -15.58
N ILE A 389 -46.83 18.55 -14.73
CA ILE A 389 -46.42 17.16 -14.57
C ILE A 389 -47.64 16.24 -14.55
N ASP A 390 -47.60 15.23 -15.41
CA ASP A 390 -48.63 14.19 -15.50
C ASP A 390 -48.15 12.91 -14.85
N PHE A 391 -49.06 12.15 -14.24
CA PHE A 391 -48.75 10.88 -13.57
C PHE A 391 -49.70 9.76 -13.98
N GLY A 392 -49.14 8.57 -14.19
CA GLY A 392 -49.86 7.29 -14.27
C GLY A 392 -49.21 6.27 -13.36
N TRP A 393 -49.98 5.35 -12.77
CA TRP A 393 -49.43 4.43 -11.77
C TRP A 393 -50.02 3.03 -11.83
N ALA A 394 -49.30 2.07 -11.25
CA ALA A 394 -49.72 0.69 -11.08
C ALA A 394 -49.26 0.18 -9.72
N THR A 395 -50.16 -0.47 -8.99
CA THR A 395 -49.87 -1.00 -7.66
C THR A 395 -49.66 -2.51 -7.73
N TRP A 396 -48.53 -2.96 -7.20
CA TRP A 396 -48.29 -4.37 -7.00
C TRP A 396 -49.04 -4.85 -5.76
N THR A 397 -49.75 -5.97 -5.90
CA THR A 397 -50.41 -6.67 -4.79
C THR A 397 -50.03 -8.14 -4.78
N ALA A 398 -50.04 -8.76 -3.60
CA ALA A 398 -49.75 -10.18 -3.45
C ALA A 398 -50.74 -11.08 -4.21
N ALA A 399 -51.97 -10.59 -4.44
CA ALA A 399 -53.02 -11.30 -5.17
C ALA A 399 -52.82 -11.25 -6.70
N ALA A 400 -52.37 -10.11 -7.23
CA ALA A 400 -52.22 -9.93 -8.68
C ALA A 400 -50.96 -10.61 -9.24
N GLN A 401 -49.91 -10.79 -8.43
CA GLN A 401 -48.63 -11.41 -8.80
C GLN A 401 -47.98 -10.86 -10.10
N GLN A 402 -48.24 -9.59 -10.42
CA GLN A 402 -47.71 -8.93 -11.61
C GLN A 402 -46.18 -8.87 -11.57
N THR A 403 -45.57 -8.90 -12.77
CA THR A 403 -44.13 -8.65 -12.91
C THR A 403 -43.84 -7.14 -12.93
N ILE A 404 -42.58 -6.73 -12.68
CA ILE A 404 -42.20 -5.31 -12.78
C ILE A 404 -42.48 -4.72 -14.18
N PRO A 405 -42.17 -5.41 -15.29
CA PRO A 405 -42.55 -4.93 -16.62
C PRO A 405 -44.05 -4.71 -16.80
N ASP A 406 -44.90 -5.56 -16.22
CA ASP A 406 -46.37 -5.40 -16.30
C ASP A 406 -46.83 -4.13 -15.58
N LEU A 407 -46.29 -3.86 -14.39
CA LEU A 407 -46.59 -2.65 -13.63
C LEU A 407 -46.18 -1.39 -14.38
N ILE A 408 -44.96 -1.37 -14.94
CA ILE A 408 -44.48 -0.24 -15.73
C ILE A 408 -45.39 -0.01 -16.93
N ARG A 409 -45.75 -1.07 -17.67
CA ARG A 409 -46.65 -0.97 -18.83
C ARG A 409 -48.04 -0.42 -18.44
N THR A 410 -48.58 -0.85 -17.31
CA THR A 410 -49.87 -0.35 -16.81
C THR A 410 -49.78 1.12 -16.39
N ALA A 411 -48.71 1.51 -15.68
CA ALA A 411 -48.49 2.90 -15.28
C ALA A 411 -48.31 3.83 -16.49
N ASP A 412 -47.56 3.39 -17.49
CA ASP A 412 -47.32 4.13 -18.74
C ASP A 412 -48.60 4.29 -19.58
N ALA A 413 -49.41 3.22 -19.71
CA ALA A 413 -50.69 3.31 -20.39
C ALA A 413 -51.64 4.34 -19.72
N MET A 414 -51.69 4.33 -18.39
CA MET A 414 -52.48 5.30 -17.62
C MET A 414 -51.96 6.74 -17.80
N LEU A 415 -50.64 6.92 -17.83
CA LEU A 415 -50.01 8.21 -18.09
C LEU A 415 -50.38 8.73 -19.49
N TYR A 416 -50.30 7.86 -20.49
CA TYR A 416 -50.65 8.19 -21.88
C TYR A 416 -52.11 8.65 -22.02
N GLU A 417 -53.06 7.92 -21.39
CA GLU A 417 -54.47 8.29 -21.39
C GLU A 417 -54.72 9.67 -20.76
N ARG A 418 -54.04 9.96 -19.65
CA ARG A 418 -54.16 11.26 -18.96
C ARG A 418 -53.58 12.41 -19.77
N LYS A 419 -52.42 12.22 -20.40
CA LYS A 419 -51.83 13.19 -21.32
C LYS A 419 -52.79 13.52 -22.48
N ALA A 420 -53.47 12.51 -23.02
CA ALA A 420 -54.44 12.72 -24.10
C ALA A 420 -55.64 13.57 -23.63
N GLN A 421 -56.19 13.26 -22.45
CA GLN A 421 -57.30 14.02 -21.85
C GLN A 421 -56.91 15.47 -21.54
N HIS A 422 -55.71 15.71 -21.01
CA HIS A 422 -55.20 17.06 -20.76
C HIS A 422 -55.06 17.89 -22.04
N LYS A 423 -54.55 17.30 -23.12
CA LYS A 423 -54.49 17.97 -24.44
C LYS A 423 -55.86 18.31 -25.00
N GLU A 424 -56.83 17.39 -24.88
CA GLU A 424 -58.21 17.64 -25.33
C GLU A 424 -58.87 18.78 -24.52
N ASN A 425 -58.68 18.79 -23.20
CA ASN A 425 -59.22 19.84 -22.34
C ASN A 425 -58.58 21.22 -22.63
N GLN A 426 -57.27 21.27 -22.87
CA GLN A 426 -56.59 22.49 -23.30
C GLN A 426 -57.15 23.00 -24.63
N ASN A 427 -57.28 22.14 -25.65
CA ASN A 427 -57.86 22.54 -26.94
C ASN A 427 -59.32 23.03 -26.81
N ARG A 428 -60.14 22.39 -25.97
CA ARG A 428 -61.51 22.83 -25.71
C ARG A 428 -61.59 24.20 -25.02
N SER A 429 -60.70 24.45 -24.06
CA SER A 429 -60.62 25.73 -23.36
C SER A 429 -60.25 26.88 -24.30
N VAL A 430 -59.28 26.65 -25.21
CA VAL A 430 -58.87 27.62 -26.24
C VAL A 430 -59.99 27.88 -27.25
N SER A 431 -60.73 26.85 -27.69
CA SER A 431 -61.86 27.02 -28.60
C SER A 431 -63.04 27.77 -27.95
N ALA A 432 -63.30 27.56 -26.65
CA ALA A 432 -64.37 28.27 -25.93
C ALA A 432 -64.04 29.75 -25.68
N SER A 433 -62.76 30.09 -25.48
CA SER A 433 -62.31 31.49 -25.41
C SER A 433 -62.29 32.21 -26.76
N ALA A 434 -62.18 31.49 -27.88
CA ALA A 434 -62.24 32.08 -29.22
C ALA A 434 -63.68 32.40 -29.67
N ASP A 435 -64.66 31.57 -29.29
CA ASP A 435 -66.08 31.78 -29.65
C ASP A 435 -66.78 32.87 -28.83
N SER A 436 -66.25 33.26 -27.67
CA SER A 436 -66.83 34.31 -26.81
C SER A 436 -66.38 35.74 -27.16
N GLY A 437 -65.43 35.92 -28.08
CA GLY A 437 -64.94 37.23 -28.53
C GLY A 437 -65.63 37.79 -29.79
N GLY A 438 -66.59 37.07 -30.38
CA GLY A 438 -67.15 37.37 -31.72
C GLY A 438 -68.52 38.05 -31.77
N SER A 439 -69.06 38.59 -30.67
CA SER A 439 -70.40 39.19 -30.67
C SER A 439 -70.47 40.50 -29.90
N GLU A 440 -69.76 41.53 -30.35
CA GLU A 440 -70.09 42.92 -30.00
C GLU A 440 -69.47 43.88 -31.02
N THR A 441 -70.13 44.05 -32.16
CA THR A 441 -70.07 45.29 -32.95
C THR A 441 -71.26 45.33 -33.90
N ARG A 442 -72.27 46.11 -33.54
CA ARG A 442 -73.31 46.59 -34.44
C ARG A 442 -73.48 48.08 -34.26
#